data_AF-A0A9E2PT14-F1
#
_entry.id   AF-A0A9E2PT14-F1
#
_cell.length_a   1.000
_cell.length_b   1.000
_cell.length_c   1.000
_cell.angle_alpha   90.00
_cell.angle_beta   90.00
_cell.angle_gamma   90.00
#
_symmetry.space_group_name_H-M   'P 1'
#
loop_
_entity.id
_entity.type
_entity.pdbx_description
1 polymer ?
#
loop_
_entity_poly.entity_id
_entity_poly.type
_entity_poly.pdbx_seq_one_letter_code
_entity_poly.pdbx_strand_id
1 'polypeptide(L)' 'MKTTMTAEELKAKRLALGFCSRNALAKALGVSKYAVEHWEYGRRAVPGWVPRFLQCLEHAQHGWPPESKVD' A
#
# COMPACT_ATOMS: atom_id res chain seq x y z
N MET A 1 -9.88 9.79 -13.15
CA MET A 1 -10.23 8.35 -13.15
C MET A 1 -10.16 7.83 -11.72
N LYS A 2 -11.20 7.17 -11.21
CA LYS A 2 -11.11 6.45 -9.93
C LYS A 2 -10.36 5.14 -10.22
N THR A 3 -9.06 5.12 -9.96
CA THR A 3 -8.25 3.91 -10.11
C THR A 3 -8.60 2.98 -8.95
N THR A 4 -9.60 2.13 -9.14
CA THR A 4 -9.94 1.08 -8.19
C THR A 4 -8.82 0.04 -8.23
N MET A 5 -8.02 -0.02 -7.17
CA MET A 5 -6.95 -1.01 -7.06
C MET A 5 -7.53 -2.41 -6.85
N THR A 6 -7.05 -3.39 -7.61
CA THR A 6 -7.50 -4.79 -7.52
C THR A 6 -6.84 -5.52 -6.35
N ALA A 7 -7.35 -6.72 -6.06
CA ALA A 7 -6.79 -7.61 -5.04
C ALA A 7 -5.35 -8.05 -5.39
N GLU A 8 -5.12 -8.36 -6.66
CA GLU A 8 -3.81 -8.75 -7.19
C GLU A 8 -2.81 -7.60 -7.12
N GLU A 9 -3.23 -6.39 -7.51
CA GLU A 9 -2.40 -5.18 -7.45
C GLU A 9 -1.99 -4.85 -6.00
N LEU A 10 -2.94 -4.95 -5.06
CA LEU A 10 -2.65 -4.77 -3.63
C LEU A 10 -1.60 -5.78 -3.15
N LYS A 11 -1.74 -7.06 -3.52
CA LYS A 11 -0.80 -8.11 -3.14
C LYS A 11 0.59 -7.85 -3.74
N ALA A 12 0.65 -7.46 -5.01
CA ALA A 12 1.90 -7.15 -5.70
C ALA A 12 2.60 -5.96 -5.04
N LYS A 13 1.88 -4.85 -4.78
CA LYS A 13 2.43 -3.68 -4.09
C LYS A 13 2.89 -4.00 -2.67
N ARG A 14 2.15 -4.83 -1.93
CA ARG A 14 2.58 -5.28 -0.59
C ARG A 14 3.96 -5.96 -0.64
N LEU A 15 4.14 -6.89 -1.58
CA LEU A 15 5.41 -7.61 -1.74
C LEU A 15 6.54 -6.70 -2.23
N ALA A 16 6.24 -5.79 -3.16
CA ALA A 16 7.21 -4.81 -3.67
C ALA A 16 7.74 -3.87 -2.57
N LEU A 17 6.88 -3.48 -1.61
CA LEU A 17 7.24 -2.67 -0.44
C LEU A 17 7.95 -3.47 0.68
N GLY A 18 8.24 -4.75 0.45
CA GLY A 18 8.95 -5.61 1.42
C GLY A 18 8.08 -6.15 2.56
N PHE A 19 6.75 -5.97 2.52
CA PHE A 19 5.87 -6.53 3.55
C PHE A 19 5.62 -8.02 3.31
N CYS A 20 6.46 -8.87 3.92
CA CYS A 20 6.38 -10.33 3.81
C CYS A 20 5.09 -10.94 4.39
N SER A 21 4.33 -10.20 5.20
CA SER A 21 3.05 -10.66 5.76
C SER A 21 1.95 -9.61 5.65
N ARG A 22 0.69 -10.08 5.60
CA ARG A 22 -0.51 -9.22 5.67
C ARG A 22 -0.57 -8.43 6.97
N ASN A 23 -0.08 -9.01 8.06
CA ASN A 23 -0.04 -8.34 9.36
C ASN A 23 0.95 -7.17 9.37
N ALA A 24 2.09 -7.31 8.68
CA ALA A 24 3.06 -6.22 8.56
C ALA A 24 2.48 -5.03 7.79
N LEU A 25 1.79 -5.30 6.67
CA LEU A 25 1.07 -4.25 5.95
C LEU A 25 -0.07 -3.65 6.78
N ALA A 26 -0.85 -4.48 7.47
CA ALA A 26 -1.96 -4.02 8.30
C ALA A 26 -1.50 -3.07 9.41
N LYS A 27 -0.36 -3.35 10.06
CA LYS A 27 0.27 -2.45 11.02
C LYS A 27 0.66 -1.11 10.40
N ALA A 28 1.27 -1.11 9.22
CA ALA A 28 1.64 0.11 8.50
C ALA A 28 0.41 0.96 8.10
N LEU A 29 -0.69 0.31 7.77
CA LEU A 29 -1.96 0.95 7.39
C LEU A 29 -2.86 1.30 8.58
N GLY A 30 -2.54 0.85 9.81
CA GLY A 30 -3.39 1.05 10.99
C GLY A 30 -4.72 0.29 10.94
N VAL A 31 -4.79 -0.85 10.23
CA VAL A 31 -6.01 -1.66 10.08
C VAL A 31 -5.81 -3.08 10.64
N SER A 32 -6.88 -3.87 10.70
CA SER A 32 -6.77 -5.28 11.09
C SER A 32 -6.15 -6.13 9.96
N LYS A 33 -5.43 -7.20 10.32
CA LYS A 33 -4.95 -8.21 9.37
C LYS A 33 -6.08 -8.73 8.47
N TYR A 34 -7.26 -8.97 9.03
CA TYR A 34 -8.43 -9.46 8.30
C TYR A 34 -8.95 -8.49 7.25
N ALA A 35 -8.80 -7.18 7.45
CA ALA A 35 -9.14 -6.19 6.43
C ALA A 35 -8.28 -6.39 5.18
N VAL A 36 -6.96 -6.45 5.35
CA VAL A 36 -6.00 -6.72 4.27
C VAL A 36 -6.26 -8.08 3.61
N GLU A 37 -6.57 -9.10 4.40
CA GLU A 37 -6.91 -10.43 3.90
C GLU A 37 -8.18 -10.42 3.03
N HIS A 38 -9.24 -9.74 3.46
CA HIS A 38 -10.47 -9.62 2.69
C HIS A 38 -10.27 -8.83 1.39
N TRP A 39 -9.40 -7.84 1.38
CA TRP A 39 -9.04 -7.09 0.18
C TRP A 39 -8.24 -7.94 -0.81
N GLU A 40 -7.18 -8.62 -0.35
CA GLU A 40 -6.34 -9.46 -1.21
C GLU A 40 -7.03 -10.74 -1.71
N TYR A 41 -8.09 -11.20 -1.04
CA TYR A 41 -8.92 -12.30 -1.53
C TYR A 41 -10.13 -11.82 -2.34
N GLY A 42 -10.28 -10.51 -2.59
CA GLY A 42 -11.41 -9.97 -3.34
C GLY A 42 -12.76 -10.12 -2.62
N ARG A 43 -12.78 -10.51 -1.34
CA ARG A 43 -14.01 -10.59 -0.53
C ARG A 43 -14.60 -9.21 -0.23
N ARG A 44 -13.75 -8.18 -0.24
CA ARG A 44 -14.13 -6.77 -0.10
C ARG A 44 -13.32 -5.91 -1.05
N ALA A 45 -13.93 -4.85 -1.57
CA ALA A 45 -13.22 -3.85 -2.37
C ALA A 45 -12.14 -3.15 -1.52
N VAL A 46 -11.03 -2.82 -2.17
CA VAL A 46 -9.98 -2.00 -1.57
C VAL A 46 -10.51 -0.57 -1.38
N PRO A 47 -10.41 0.02 -0.18
CA PRO A 47 -10.80 1.40 0.04
C PRO A 47 -9.97 2.37 -0.82
N GLY A 48 -10.62 3.42 -1.35
CA GLY A 48 -9.97 4.36 -2.28
C GLY A 48 -8.81 5.18 -1.71
N TRP A 49 -8.62 5.21 -0.39
CA TRP A 49 -7.47 5.86 0.24
C TRP A 49 -6.21 4.97 0.25
N VAL A 50 -6.35 3.65 0.15
CA VAL A 50 -5.23 2.70 0.24
C VAL A 50 -4.19 2.92 -0.86
N PRO A 51 -4.56 3.07 -2.16
CA PRO A 51 -3.56 3.28 -3.21
C PRO A 51 -2.68 4.51 -2.96
N ARG A 52 -3.30 5.61 -2.50
CA ARG A 52 -2.58 6.85 -2.18
C ARG A 52 -1.64 6.65 -0.99
N PHE A 53 -2.08 5.94 0.04
CA PHE A 53 -1.23 5.65 1.20
C PHE A 53 -0.02 4.77 0.84
N LEU A 54 -0.23 3.73 0.03
CA LEU A 54 0.87 2.88 -0.46
C LEU A 54 1.88 3.66 -1.28
N GLN A 55 1.42 4.60 -2.10
CA GLN A 55 2.31 5.50 -2.84
C GLN A 55 3.15 6.38 -1.88
N CYS A 56 2.55 6.92 -0.82
CA CYS A 56 3.30 7.67 0.19
C CYS A 56 4.35 6.80 0.91
N LEU A 57 4.03 5.54 1.22
CA LEU A 57 4.98 4.60 1.82
C LEU A 57 6.15 4.28 0.87
N GLU A 58 5.86 4.08 -0.41
CA GLU A 58 6.88 3.87 -1.45
C GLU A 58 7.88 5.03 -1.48
N HIS A 59 7.38 6.27 -1.55
CA HIS A 59 8.24 7.46 -1.53
C HIS A 59 9.02 7.63 -0.21
N ALA A 60 8.44 7.25 0.93
CA ALA A 60 9.13 7.27 2.22
C ALA A 60 10.25 6.22 2.30
N GLN A 61 10.06 5.02 1.73
CA GLN A 61 11.09 3.97 1.67
C GLN A 61 12.25 4.34 0.73
N HIS A 62 11.98 5.10 -0.33
CA HIS A 62 12.98 5.54 -1.31
C HIS A 62 13.67 6.87 -0.97
N GLY A 63 13.47 7.42 0.23
CA GLY A 63 14.20 8.59 0.72
C GLY A 63 13.81 9.91 0.05
N TRP A 64 12.51 10.22 -0.03
CA TRP A 64 12.04 11.56 -0.45
C TRP A 64 12.37 12.64 0.63
N PRO A 65 12.81 13.86 0.24
CA PRO A 65 12.82 14.41 -1.13
C PRO A 65 14.05 14.04 -1.96
N PRO A 66 13.92 13.83 -3.28
CA PRO A 66 15.03 13.91 -4.19
C PRO A 66 15.56 15.33 -4.02
N GLU A 67 16.80 15.39 -3.60
CA GLU A 67 17.57 16.58 -3.34
C GLU A 67 17.30 17.59 -4.47
N SER A 68 16.43 18.55 -4.19
CA SER A 68 16.37 19.75 -4.99
C SER A 68 17.65 20.47 -4.65
N LYS A 69 18.63 20.41 -5.54
CA LYS A 69 19.71 21.39 -5.60
C LYS A 69 19.04 22.76 -5.55
N VAL A 70 19.17 23.41 -4.40
CA VAL A 70 18.93 24.84 -4.27
C VAL A 70 20.25 25.46 -4.68
N ASP A 71 20.29 25.98 -5.92
CA ASP A 71 21.37 26.85 -6.40
C ASP A 71 21.43 28.16 -5.60
#